data_AF-A0A1Z4KTL0-F1
#
_entry.id   AF-A0A1Z4KTL0-F1
#
_cell.length_a   1.000
_cell.length_b   1.000
_cell.length_c   1.000
_cell.angle_alpha   90.00
_cell.angle_beta   90.00
_cell.angle_gamma   90.00
#
_symmetry.space_group_name_H-M   'P 1'
#
loop_
_entity.id
_entity.type
_entity.pdbx_description
1 polymer ?
#
loop_
_entity_poly.entity_id
_entity_poly.type
_entity_poly.pdbx_seq_one_letter_code
_entity_poly.pdbx_strand_id
1 'polypeptide(L)'
;MLYLAQVHKNEFLDQYQLRLLARQEADYLWTIIPEEAFILLGKGNTISDNLLVLVELSPTGEIEKLEDASSWVLNILQIYLSSGMTPELLQQEVERAEQWRQSLTIQNQDLARRSLELEARREQIQALEESLKRERNGYQKDSDSDS
;
A
#
# COMPACT_ATOMS: atom_id res chain seq x y z
N MET A 1 4.64 -10.20 -22.88
CA MET A 1 4.40 -8.87 -22.23
C MET A 1 3.10 -8.32 -22.76
N LEU A 2 2.21 -7.84 -21.88
CA LEU A 2 0.87 -7.38 -22.27
C LEU A 2 0.83 -5.88 -22.53
N TYR A 3 0.14 -5.49 -23.60
CA TYR A 3 -0.02 -4.11 -24.06
C TYR A 3 -1.48 -3.80 -24.31
N LEU A 4 -1.86 -2.55 -24.08
CA LEU A 4 -3.10 -1.96 -24.56
C LEU A 4 -2.76 -1.20 -25.82
N ALA A 5 -3.45 -1.52 -26.91
CA ALA A 5 -3.22 -0.91 -28.21
C ALA A 5 -4.54 -0.48 -28.85
N GLN A 6 -4.42 0.44 -29.78
CA GLN A 6 -5.50 0.85 -30.66
C GLN A 6 -5.19 0.43 -32.10
N VAL A 7 -6.18 -0.18 -32.75
CA VAL A 7 -6.11 -0.50 -34.17
C VAL A 7 -6.21 0.79 -34.96
N HIS A 8 -5.28 1.01 -35.88
CA HIS A 8 -5.23 2.17 -36.74
C HIS A 8 -5.06 1.72 -38.19
N LYS A 9 -5.89 2.23 -39.10
CA LYS A 9 -5.72 2.01 -40.53
C LYS A 9 -4.67 2.96 -41.08
N ASN A 10 -3.56 2.42 -41.56
CA ASN A 10 -2.55 3.21 -42.26
C ASN A 10 -3.00 3.43 -43.73
N GLU A 11 -3.38 4.66 -44.07
CA GLU A 11 -3.83 5.00 -45.43
C GLU A 11 -2.75 4.84 -46.50
N PHE A 12 -1.47 5.02 -46.13
CA PHE A 12 -0.35 4.93 -47.09
C PHE A 12 -0.03 3.48 -47.48
N LEU A 13 -0.14 2.54 -46.53
CA LEU A 13 0.21 1.12 -46.75
C LEU A 13 -1.02 0.24 -47.03
N ASP A 14 -2.22 0.83 -46.98
CA ASP A 14 -3.53 0.17 -46.99
C ASP A 14 -3.55 -1.09 -46.09
N GLN A 15 -2.97 -0.95 -44.90
CA GLN A 15 -2.78 -2.02 -43.92
C GLN A 15 -3.16 -1.51 -42.52
N TYR A 16 -3.59 -2.43 -41.67
CA TYR A 16 -3.84 -2.13 -40.26
C TYR A 16 -2.53 -2.18 -39.48
N GLN A 17 -2.41 -1.28 -38.51
CA GLN A 17 -1.32 -1.24 -37.55
C GLN A 17 -1.88 -1.08 -36.13
N LEU A 18 -1.14 -1.55 -35.15
CA LEU A 18 -1.44 -1.41 -33.73
C LEU A 18 -0.63 -0.26 -33.18
N ARG A 19 -1.29 0.80 -32.73
CA ARG A 19 -0.66 1.85 -31.93
C ARG A 19 -0.62 1.38 -30.48
N LEU A 20 0.56 1.18 -29.93
CA LEU A 20 0.70 0.84 -28.50
C LEU A 20 0.40 2.08 -27.66
N LEU A 21 -0.48 1.94 -26.67
CA LEU A 21 -0.94 3.02 -25.80
C LEU A 21 -0.38 2.89 -24.38
N ALA A 22 -0.38 1.66 -23.85
CA ALA A 22 0.12 1.37 -22.52
C ALA A 22 0.70 -0.05 -22.45
N ARG A 23 1.60 -0.28 -21.49
CA ARG A 23 2.17 -1.60 -21.20
C ARG A 23 1.92 -1.99 -19.75
N GLN A 24 1.73 -3.28 -19.52
CA GLN A 24 1.67 -3.83 -18.17
C GLN A 24 3.10 -4.06 -17.64
N GLU A 25 3.45 -3.42 -16.53
CA GLU A 25 4.72 -3.64 -15.83
C GLU A 25 4.56 -4.63 -14.68
N ALA A 26 3.39 -4.65 -14.05
CA ALA A 26 2.99 -5.63 -13.05
C ALA A 26 1.46 -5.81 -13.05
N ASP A 27 0.94 -6.76 -12.28
CA ASP A 27 -0.48 -7.13 -12.27
C ASP A 27 -1.44 -5.93 -12.21
N TYR A 28 -1.14 -4.94 -11.37
CA TYR A 28 -1.95 -3.72 -11.19
C TYR A 28 -1.20 -2.44 -11.57
N LEU A 29 -0.11 -2.54 -12.33
CA LEU A 29 0.71 -1.40 -12.73
C LEU A 29 0.83 -1.35 -14.25
N TRP A 30 0.24 -0.30 -14.82
CA TRP A 30 0.31 0.01 -16.24
C TRP A 30 0.99 1.35 -16.46
N THR A 31 1.88 1.39 -17.46
CA THR A 31 2.60 2.60 -17.85
C THR A 31 2.15 3.02 -19.23
N ILE A 32 1.77 4.30 -19.36
CA ILE A 32 1.42 4.91 -20.66
C ILE A 32 2.69 5.00 -21.50
N ILE A 33 2.60 4.63 -22.78
CA ILE A 33 3.68 4.76 -23.74
C ILE A 33 3.50 6.12 -24.43
N PRO A 34 4.37 7.12 -24.15
CA PRO A 34 4.22 8.46 -24.71
C PRO A 34 4.67 8.53 -26.18
N GLU A 35 5.54 7.61 -26.59
CA GLU A 35 6.07 7.54 -27.95
C GLU A 35 5.10 6.78 -28.86
N GLU A 36 5.01 7.23 -30.12
CA GLU A 36 4.20 6.56 -31.13
C GLU A 36 4.87 5.26 -31.59
N ALA A 37 4.63 4.20 -30.83
CA ALA A 37 5.05 2.85 -31.18
C ALA A 37 3.95 2.15 -31.98
N PHE A 38 4.29 1.74 -33.21
CA PHE A 38 3.37 1.03 -34.09
C PHE A 38 3.88 -0.37 -34.42
N ILE A 39 2.98 -1.36 -34.42
CA ILE A 39 3.23 -2.72 -34.89
C ILE A 39 2.35 -2.99 -36.10
N LEU A 40 2.94 -3.40 -37.22
CA LEU A 40 2.18 -3.73 -38.42
C LEU A 40 1.40 -5.04 -38.20
N LEU A 41 0.09 -5.03 -38.47
CA LEU A 41 -0.71 -6.24 -38.54
C LEU A 41 -0.54 -6.83 -39.95
N GLY A 42 -0.19 -8.11 -40.04
CA GLY A 42 -0.09 -8.83 -41.31
C GLY A 42 -1.37 -8.70 -42.16
N LYS A 43 -1.21 -8.81 -43.49
CA LYS A 43 -2.32 -8.74 -44.44
C LYS A 43 -3.33 -9.86 -44.17
N GLY A 44 -4.61 -9.51 -43.98
CA GLY A 44 -5.72 -10.48 -43.82
C GLY A 44 -6.57 -10.29 -42.57
N ASN A 45 -6.19 -9.40 -41.65
CA ASN A 45 -6.97 -9.14 -40.45
C ASN A 45 -8.14 -8.19 -40.74
N THR A 46 -9.37 -8.71 -40.62
CA THR A 46 -10.62 -7.95 -40.70
C THR A 46 -10.93 -7.31 -39.35
N ILE A 47 -10.06 -6.41 -38.89
CA ILE A 47 -10.27 -5.70 -37.62
C ILE A 47 -10.75 -4.29 -37.93
N SER A 48 -11.74 -3.82 -37.17
CA SER A 48 -12.26 -2.47 -37.31
C SER A 48 -11.23 -1.43 -36.88
N ASP A 49 -11.15 -0.34 -37.64
CA ASP A 49 -10.35 0.82 -37.26
C ASP A 49 -10.81 1.40 -35.92
N ASN A 50 -9.86 1.97 -35.16
CA ASN A 50 -10.04 2.56 -33.82
C ASN A 50 -10.47 1.59 -32.70
N LEU A 51 -10.46 0.28 -32.92
CA LEU A 51 -10.76 -0.70 -31.89
C LEU A 51 -9.66 -0.76 -30.83
N LEU A 52 -10.04 -0.81 -29.55
CA LEU A 52 -9.12 -1.06 -28.45
C LEU A 52 -8.91 -2.56 -28.24
N VAL A 53 -7.66 -2.97 -28.20
CA VAL A 53 -7.26 -4.37 -28.10
C VAL A 53 -6.15 -4.57 -27.08
N LEU A 54 -6.15 -5.74 -26.45
CA LEU A 54 -5.04 -6.24 -25.65
C LEU A 54 -4.14 -7.10 -26.53
N VAL A 55 -2.85 -6.82 -26.48
CA VAL A 55 -1.83 -7.47 -27.31
C VAL A 55 -0.79 -8.09 -26.41
N GLU A 56 -0.60 -9.41 -26.53
CA GLU A 56 0.50 -10.09 -25.88
C GLU A 56 1.64 -10.25 -26.89
N LEU A 57 2.79 -9.65 -26.56
CA LEU A 57 3.99 -9.73 -27.37
C LEU A 57 4.98 -10.71 -26.75
N SER A 58 5.59 -11.53 -27.60
CA SER A 58 6.71 -12.40 -27.25
C SER A 58 7.94 -11.56 -26.86
N PRO A 59 8.98 -12.17 -26.26
CA PRO A 59 10.27 -11.51 -26.03
C PRO A 59 10.96 -11.04 -27.33
N THR A 60 10.60 -11.62 -28.48
CA THR A 60 11.11 -11.25 -29.80
C THR A 60 10.28 -10.14 -30.46
N GLY A 61 9.19 -9.70 -29.83
CA GLY A 61 8.31 -8.64 -30.35
C GLY A 61 7.23 -9.14 -31.33
N GLU A 62 7.04 -10.45 -31.43
CA GLU A 62 5.98 -11.04 -32.25
C GLU A 62 4.65 -11.05 -31.49
N ILE A 63 3.53 -10.93 -32.21
CA ILE A 63 2.19 -10.97 -31.62
C ILE A 63 1.85 -12.43 -31.30
N GLU A 64 1.78 -12.76 -30.02
CA GLU A 64 1.34 -14.08 -29.55
C GLU A 64 -0.18 -14.14 -29.39
N LYS A 65 -0.78 -13.06 -28.89
CA LYS A 65 -2.21 -12.98 -28.61
C LYS A 65 -2.77 -11.60 -28.93
N LEU A 66 -3.99 -11.56 -29.45
CA LEU A 66 -4.73 -10.34 -29.74
C LEU A 66 -6.19 -10.53 -29.31
N GLU A 67 -6.66 -9.71 -28.37
CA GLU A 67 -8.01 -9.81 -27.80
C GLU A 67 -8.69 -8.44 -27.71
N ASP A 68 -10.01 -8.44 -27.72
CA ASP A 68 -10.81 -7.23 -27.50
C ASP A 68 -10.64 -6.71 -26.06
N ALA A 69 -10.42 -5.40 -25.90
CA ALA A 69 -10.16 -4.81 -24.59
C ALA A 69 -11.44 -4.41 -23.81
N SER A 70 -12.64 -4.54 -24.39
CA SER A 70 -13.89 -4.02 -23.79
C SER A 70 -14.17 -4.63 -22.42
N SER A 71 -14.08 -5.96 -22.31
CA SER A 71 -14.30 -6.67 -21.04
C SER A 71 -13.29 -6.26 -19.98
N TRP A 72 -12.03 -6.05 -20.39
CA TRP A 72 -10.97 -5.61 -19.50
C TRP A 72 -11.18 -4.16 -19.02
N VAL A 73 -11.57 -3.25 -19.92
CA VAL A 73 -11.94 -1.86 -19.56
C VAL A 73 -13.11 -1.86 -18.58
N LEU A 74 -14.16 -2.63 -18.84
CA LEU A 74 -15.31 -2.74 -17.94
C LEU A 74 -14.91 -3.28 -16.56
N ASN A 75 -13.98 -4.24 -16.52
CA ASN A 75 -13.44 -4.76 -15.27
C ASN A 75 -12.68 -3.67 -14.49
N ILE A 76 -11.85 -2.86 -15.14
CA ILE A 76 -11.15 -1.73 -14.50
C ILE A 76 -12.14 -0.70 -13.96
N LEU A 77 -13.15 -0.32 -14.75
CA LEU A 77 -14.18 0.61 -14.30
C LEU A 77 -14.92 0.05 -13.07
N GLN A 78 -15.22 -1.25 -13.08
CA GLN A 78 -15.84 -1.92 -11.94
C GLN A 78 -14.92 -1.96 -10.71
N ILE A 79 -13.64 -2.27 -10.85
CA ILE A 79 -12.72 -2.36 -9.71
C ILE A 79 -12.43 -0.99 -9.10
N TYR A 80 -12.14 0.01 -9.94
CA TYR A 80 -11.59 1.28 -9.47
C TYR A 80 -12.61 2.41 -9.35
N LEU A 81 -13.69 2.39 -10.14
CA LEU A 81 -14.65 3.51 -10.18
C LEU A 81 -16.03 3.16 -9.59
N SER A 82 -16.35 1.89 -9.34
CA SER A 82 -17.66 1.52 -8.78
C SER A 82 -17.83 1.88 -7.30
N SER A 83 -16.72 1.93 -6.54
CA SER A 83 -16.73 2.23 -5.11
C SER A 83 -16.86 3.72 -4.81
N GLY A 84 -16.73 4.59 -5.82
CA GLY A 84 -16.72 6.04 -5.66
C GLY A 84 -15.51 6.57 -4.89
N MET A 85 -14.49 5.74 -4.62
CA MET A 85 -13.27 6.18 -3.98
C MET A 85 -12.39 6.92 -4.98
N THR A 86 -12.08 8.17 -4.67
CA THR A 86 -11.14 8.96 -5.47
C THR A 86 -9.71 8.77 -4.95
N PRO A 87 -8.68 9.00 -5.80
CA PRO A 87 -7.30 8.97 -5.36
C PRO A 87 -7.01 9.92 -4.18
N GLU A 88 -7.68 11.08 -4.12
CA GLU A 88 -7.52 12.05 -3.04
C GLU A 88 -8.07 11.50 -1.71
N LEU A 89 -9.21 10.80 -1.74
CA LEU A 89 -9.76 10.15 -0.55
C LEU A 89 -8.80 9.07 -0.03
N LEU A 90 -8.21 8.27 -0.92
CA LEU A 90 -7.22 7.26 -0.53
C LEU A 90 -5.98 7.90 0.13
N GLN A 91 -5.47 9.01 -0.44
CA GLN A 91 -4.35 9.73 0.16
C GLN A 91 -4.71 10.29 1.55
N GLN A 92 -5.92 10.83 1.71
CA GLN A 92 -6.40 11.33 3.00
C GLN A 92 -6.57 10.21 4.04
N GLU A 93 -7.00 9.02 3.65
CA GLU A 93 -7.06 7.86 4.56
C GLU A 93 -5.66 7.42 5.01
N VAL A 94 -4.69 7.41 4.09
CA VAL A 94 -3.28 7.11 4.43
C VAL A 94 -2.72 8.14 5.41
N GLU A 95 -2.97 9.43 5.18
CA GLU A 95 -2.52 10.49 6.09
C GLU A 95 -3.18 10.35 7.47
N ARG A 96 -4.48 10.08 7.53
CA ARG A 96 -5.19 9.84 8.81
C ARG A 96 -4.64 8.63 9.56
N ALA A 97 -4.37 7.53 8.86
CA ALA A 97 -3.77 6.35 9.46
C ALA A 97 -2.38 6.66 10.06
N GLU A 98 -1.57 7.46 9.37
CA GLU A 98 -0.26 7.88 9.84
C GLU A 98 -0.37 8.82 11.07
N GLN A 99 -1.30 9.77 11.06
CA GLN A 99 -1.57 10.63 12.21
C GLN A 99 -2.01 9.80 13.44
N TRP A 100 -2.88 8.82 13.25
CA TRP A 100 -3.28 7.90 14.31
C TRP A 100 -2.11 7.07 14.85
N ARG A 101 -1.23 6.59 13.96
CA ARG A 101 -0.01 5.87 14.35
C ARG A 101 0.90 6.72 15.23
N GLN A 102 1.06 7.99 14.90
CA GLN A 102 1.87 8.93 15.69
C GLN A 102 1.24 9.20 17.05
N SER A 103 -0.08 9.45 17.10
CA SER A 103 -0.81 9.64 18.35
C SER A 103 -0.68 8.43 19.28
N LEU A 104 -0.85 7.22 18.75
CA LEU A 104 -0.69 5.99 19.52
C LEU A 104 0.74 5.82 20.06
N THR A 105 1.74 6.21 19.26
CA THR A 105 3.15 6.15 19.68
C THR A 105 3.40 7.06 20.88
N ILE A 106 2.90 8.30 20.83
CA ILE A 106 3.03 9.27 21.94
C ILE A 106 2.32 8.75 23.18
N GLN A 107 1.08 8.25 23.04
CA GLN A 107 0.34 7.68 24.16
C GLN A 107 1.07 6.51 24.82
N ASN A 108 1.72 5.65 24.02
CA ASN A 108 2.47 4.52 24.54
C ASN A 108 3.73 4.97 25.31
N GLN A 109 4.44 5.98 24.80
CA GLN A 109 5.58 6.58 25.51
C GLN A 109 5.17 7.21 26.84
N ASP A 110 4.06 7.93 26.88
CA ASP A 110 3.53 8.51 28.11
C ASP A 110 3.13 7.44 29.13
N LEU A 111 2.51 6.35 28.68
CA LEU A 111 2.18 5.22 29.55
C LEU A 111 3.43 4.55 30.11
N ALA A 112 4.45 4.32 29.28
CA ALA A 112 5.71 3.74 29.72
C ALA A 112 6.39 4.63 30.78
N ARG A 113 6.40 5.95 30.57
CA ARG A 113 6.92 6.92 31.55
C ARG A 113 6.16 6.83 32.87
N ARG A 114 4.82 6.85 32.82
CA ARG A 114 3.99 6.77 34.04
C ARG A 114 4.21 5.45 34.77
N SER A 115 4.37 4.34 34.04
CA SER A 115 4.67 3.04 34.62
C SER A 115 6.00 3.06 35.39
N LEU A 116 7.04 3.68 34.83
CA LEU A 116 8.33 3.83 35.51
C LEU A 116 8.22 4.72 36.76
N GLU A 117 7.50 5.84 36.68
CA GLU A 117 7.27 6.72 37.83
C GLU A 117 6.53 6.00 38.97
N LEU A 118 5.56 5.14 38.63
CA LEU A 118 4.83 4.34 39.62
C LEU A 118 5.70 3.26 40.26
N GLU A 119 6.53 2.57 39.48
CA GLU A 119 7.44 1.55 40.03
C GLU A 119 8.45 2.19 40.98
N ALA A 120 9.04 3.34 40.61
CA ALA A 120 9.95 4.09 41.47
C ALA A 120 9.29 4.52 42.80
N ARG A 121 8.02 4.98 42.76
CA ARG A 121 7.26 5.30 43.98
C ARG A 121 7.00 4.06 44.84
N ARG A 122 6.74 2.92 44.22
CA ARG A 122 6.53 1.65 44.92
C ARG A 122 7.80 1.21 45.65
N GLU A 123 8.96 1.29 45.00
CA GLU A 123 10.25 1.02 45.63
C GLU A 123 10.52 1.94 46.83
N GLN A 124 10.22 3.23 46.71
CA GLN A 124 10.34 4.19 47.82
C GLN A 124 9.45 3.82 49.01
N ILE A 125 8.19 3.44 48.76
CA ILE A 125 7.27 3.00 49.82
C ILE A 125 7.82 1.74 50.51
N GLN A 126 8.29 0.75 49.75
CA GLN A 126 8.87 -0.46 50.32
C GLN A 126 10.09 -0.17 51.20
N ALA A 127 10.99 0.71 50.76
CA ALA A 127 12.15 1.11 51.55
C ALA A 127 11.76 1.78 52.87
N LEU A 128 10.73 2.63 52.86
CA LEU A 128 10.19 3.28 54.06
C LEU A 128 9.50 2.28 55.00
N GLU A 129 8.73 1.33 54.45
CA GLU A 129 8.11 0.28 55.26
C GLU A 129 9.16 -0.61 55.94
N GLU A 130 10.24 -0.94 55.24
CA GLU A 130 11.35 -1.70 55.82
C GLU A 130 12.08 -0.92 56.91
N SER A 131 12.33 0.38 56.72
CA SER A 131 13.00 1.19 57.74
C SER A 131 12.14 1.30 59.01
N LEU A 132 10.84 1.55 58.87
CA LEU A 132 9.89 1.58 59.98
C LEU A 132 9.80 0.23 60.71
N LYS A 133 9.81 -0.90 59.98
CA LYS A 133 9.84 -2.24 60.60
C LYS A 133 11.12 -2.46 61.39
N ARG A 134 12.28 -2.06 60.86
CA ARG A 134 13.57 -2.18 61.56
C ARG A 134 13.60 -1.34 62.84
N GLU A 135 13.13 -0.09 62.75
CA GLU A 135 13.04 0.83 63.89
C GLU A 135 12.12 0.27 64.99
N ARG A 136 10.91 -0.21 64.63
CA ARG A 136 9.99 -0.85 65.59
C ARG A 136 10.61 -2.06 66.27
N ASN A 137 11.29 -2.92 65.52
CA ASN A 137 11.93 -4.11 66.06
C ASN A 137 13.14 -3.78 66.96
N GLY A 138 13.82 -2.65 66.73
CA GLY A 138 14.85 -2.13 67.62
C GLY A 138 14.28 -1.69 68.96
N TYR A 139 13.22 -0.87 68.94
CA TYR A 139 12.53 -0.42 70.17
C TYR A 139 11.98 -1.58 71.02
N GLN A 140 11.49 -2.65 70.39
CA GLN A 140 10.96 -3.82 71.10
C GLN A 140 12.07 -4.63 71.82
N LYS A 141 13.29 -4.66 71.27
CA LYS A 141 14.44 -5.35 71.88
C LYS A 141 15.03 -4.60 73.07
N ASP A 142 15.05 -3.27 72.98
CA ASP A 142 15.55 -2.43 74.07
C ASP A 142 14.58 -2.42 75.27
N SER A 143 13.26 -2.50 75.04
CA SER A 143 12.27 -2.61 76.12
C SER A 143 12.29 -3.96 76.86
N ASP A 144 12.64 -5.05 76.16
CA ASP A 144 12.74 -6.39 76.76
C ASP A 144 14.09 -6.61 77.50
N SER A 145 15.08 -5.73 77.29
CA SER A 145 16.40 -5.81 77.93
C SER A 145 16.50 -5.02 79.24
N ASP A 146 15.55 -4.14 79.50
CA ASP A 146 15.47 -3.27 80.70
C ASP A 146 14.45 -3.75 81.76
N SER A 147 13.90 -4.97 81.62
CA SER A 147 12.98 -5.62 82.58
C SER A 147 13.60 -6.82 83.31
#